data_AF-A0AAU4E040-F1
#
_entry.id   AF-A0AAU4E040-F1
#
_cell.length_a   1.000
_cell.length_b   1.000
_cell.length_c   1.000
_cell.angle_alpha   90.00
_cell.angle_beta   90.00
_cell.angle_gamma   90.00
#
_symmetry.space_group_name_H-M   'P 1'
#
loop_
_entity.id
_entity.type
_entity.pdbx_description
1 polymer ?
#
loop_
_entity_poly.entity_id
_entity_poly.type
_entity_poly.pdbx_seq_one_letter_code
_entity_poly.pdbx_strand_id
1 'polypeptide(L)' 'MVSTLTPRAIERLAIRRFTDTGRSWAKAPAATRSTWLADVEPIIRAEHGIALDAVWHGGGWQAPGQTDLFDVSEVA' A
#
# COMPACT_ATOMS: atom_id res chain seq x y z
N MET A 1 14.83 11.26 6.45
CA MET A 1 14.28 9.91 6.67
C MET A 1 13.20 9.69 5.62
N VAL A 2 13.42 8.79 4.65
CA VAL A 2 12.36 8.40 3.72
C VAL A 2 11.40 7.54 4.53
N SER A 3 10.23 8.10 4.89
CA SER A 3 9.19 7.32 5.55
C SER A 3 8.76 6.22 4.59
N THR A 4 9.19 4.98 4.83
CA THR A 4 8.81 3.84 4.00
C THR A 4 7.29 3.73 4.00
N LEU A 5 6.67 3.89 2.83
CA LEU A 5 5.23 3.95 2.70
C LEU A 5 4.64 2.54 2.82
N THR A 6 4.43 2.09 4.06
CA THR A 6 3.87 0.75 4.33
C THR A 6 2.47 0.58 3.69
N PRO A 7 1.99 -0.66 3.45
CA PRO A 7 0.63 -0.91 2.96
C PRO A 7 -0.44 -0.23 3.82
N ARG A 8 -0.27 -0.26 5.15
CA ARG A 8 -1.17 0.45 6.08
C ARG A 8 -1.12 1.96 5.92
N ALA A 9 0.04 2.53 5.57
CA ALA A 9 0.15 3.96 5.29
C ALA A 9 -0.55 4.33 3.98
N ILE A 10 -0.43 3.49 2.95
CA ILE A 10 -1.18 3.64 1.68
C ILE A 10 -2.69 3.60 1.95
N GLU A 11 -3.16 2.61 2.69
CA GLU A 11 -4.59 2.50 3.05
C GLU A 11 -5.08 3.76 3.79
N ARG A 12 -4.32 4.24 4.78
CA ARG A 12 -4.65 5.48 5.50
C ARG A 12 -4.70 6.71 4.59
N LEU A 13 -3.79 6.81 3.62
CA LEU A 13 -3.82 7.89 2.63
C LEU A 13 -5.03 7.78 1.71
N ALA A 14 -5.39 6.58 1.27
CA ALA A 14 -6.59 6.34 0.47
C ALA A 14 -7.88 6.69 1.23
N ILE A 15 -7.96 6.33 2.52
CA ILE A 15 -9.06 6.70 3.42
C ILE A 15 -9.16 8.22 3.57
N ARG A 16 -8.02 8.89 3.74
CA ARG A 16 -7.96 10.35 3.83
C ARG A 16 -8.48 11.00 2.55
N ARG A 17 -8.00 10.56 1.39
CA ARG A 17 -8.47 11.03 0.08
C ARG A 17 -9.96 10.79 -0.13
N PHE A 18 -10.48 9.64 0.29
CA PHE A 18 -11.93 9.39 0.26
C PHE A 18 -12.69 10.40 1.11
N THR A 19 -12.18 10.68 2.31
CA THR A 19 -12.79 11.63 3.25
C THR A 19 -12.77 13.06 2.72
N ASP A 20 -11.70 13.45 2.02
CA ASP A 20 -11.56 14.76 1.38
C ASP A 20 -12.62 14.99 0.27
N THR A 21 -13.23 13.93 -0.28
CA THR A 21 -14.39 14.06 -1.19
C THR A 21 -15.71 14.45 -0.50
N GLY A 22 -15.69 14.64 0.82
CA GLY A 22 -16.88 14.89 1.64
C GLY A 22 -17.68 13.62 1.99
N ARG A 23 -17.19 12.45 1.60
CA ARG A 23 -17.81 11.15 1.91
C ARG A 23 -17.21 10.55 3.19
N SER A 24 -18.03 9.92 4.02
CA SER A 24 -17.54 9.25 5.22
C SER A 24 -17.12 7.81 4.92
N TRP A 25 -15.84 7.49 5.10
CA TRP A 25 -15.30 6.14 4.91
C TRP A 25 -16.04 5.08 5.74
N ALA A 26 -16.32 5.38 7.01
CA ALA A 26 -17.02 4.46 7.92
C ALA A 26 -18.46 4.16 7.48
N LYS A 27 -19.10 5.09 6.76
CA LYS A 27 -20.48 4.92 6.25
C LYS A 27 -20.53 4.30 4.86
N ALA A 28 -19.41 4.21 4.14
CA ALA A 28 -19.37 3.62 2.81
C ALA A 28 -19.59 2.09 2.88
N PRO A 29 -20.29 1.47 1.92
CA PRO A 29 -20.37 0.02 1.81
C PRO A 29 -18.98 -0.62 1.64
N ALA A 30 -18.81 -1.86 2.09
CA ALA A 30 -17.54 -2.57 1.96
C ALA A 30 -17.10 -2.70 0.50
N ALA A 31 -18.04 -2.99 -0.42
CA ALA A 31 -17.75 -3.04 -1.85
C ALA A 31 -17.21 -1.71 -2.40
N THR A 32 -17.83 -0.58 -2.01
CA THR A 32 -17.38 0.76 -2.41
C THR A 32 -15.98 1.06 -1.87
N ARG A 33 -15.69 0.65 -0.63
CA ARG A 33 -14.35 0.81 -0.03
C ARG A 33 -13.30 0.02 -0.80
N SER A 34 -13.59 -1.23 -1.15
CA SER A 34 -12.68 -2.07 -1.93
C SER A 34 -12.44 -1.53 -3.34
N THR A 35 -13.50 -1.09 -4.03
CA THR A 35 -13.36 -0.44 -5.35
C THR A 35 -12.51 0.82 -5.25
N TRP A 36 -12.79 1.68 -4.27
CA TRP A 36 -12.01 2.90 -4.07
C TRP A 36 -10.54 2.62 -3.79
N LEU A 37 -10.23 1.64 -2.94
CA LEU A 37 -8.85 1.24 -2.69
C LEU A 37 -8.17 0.75 -3.96
N ALA A 38 -8.84 -0.10 -4.75
CA ALA A 38 -8.30 -0.59 -6.01
C ALA A 38 -8.02 0.54 -7.02
N ASP A 39 -8.84 1.60 -7.02
CA ASP A 39 -8.65 2.75 -7.91
C ASP A 39 -7.54 3.70 -7.43
N VAL A 40 -7.44 3.95 -6.12
CA VAL A 40 -6.56 4.98 -5.55
C VAL A 40 -5.19 4.45 -5.15
N GLU A 41 -5.10 3.20 -4.70
CA GLU A 41 -3.84 2.55 -4.38
C GLU A 41 -2.77 2.65 -5.49
N PRO A 42 -3.06 2.34 -6.78
CA PRO A 42 -2.07 2.45 -7.84
C PRO A 42 -1.57 3.90 -8.04
N ILE A 43 -2.45 4.89 -7.83
CA ILE A 43 -2.10 6.31 -7.92
C ILE A 43 -1.14 6.69 -6.79
N ILE A 44 -1.45 6.30 -5.55
CA ILE A 44 -0.58 6.55 -4.40
C ILE A 44 0.78 5.86 -4.60
N ARG A 45 0.79 4.60 -5.05
CA ARG A 45 2.04 3.88 -5.34
C ARG A 45 2.88 4.63 -6.38
N ALA A 46 2.28 5.07 -7.48
CA ALA A 46 2.97 5.81 -8.54
C ALA A 46 3.55 7.14 -8.06
N GLU A 47 2.81 7.92 -7.25
CA GLU A 47 3.30 9.18 -6.67
C GLU A 47 4.55 9.00 -5.79
N HIS A 48 4.67 7.82 -5.16
CA HIS A 48 5.77 7.47 -4.28
C HIS A 48 6.85 6.61 -4.97
N GLY A 49 6.76 6.40 -6.29
CA GLY A 49 7.73 5.61 -7.06
C GLY A 49 7.71 4.12 -6.74
N ILE A 50 6.61 3.60 -6.19
CA ILE A 50 6.41 2.18 -5.90
C ILE A 50 5.82 1.53 -7.16
N ALA A 51 6.47 0.48 -7.66
CA ALA A 51 5.94 -0.25 -8.81
C ALA A 51 4.60 -0.93 -8.46
N LEU A 52 3.68 -0.98 -9.42
CA LEU A 52 2.33 -1.52 -9.18
C LEU A 52 2.34 -3.01 -8.84
N ASP A 53 3.29 -3.72 -9.41
CA ASP A 53 3.58 -5.13 -9.21
C ASP A 53 4.50 -5.39 -8.00
N ALA A 54 4.97 -4.32 -7.32
CA ALA A 54 5.79 -4.48 -6.13
C ALA A 54 4.99 -5.12 -4.99
N VAL A 55 5.65 -6.02 -4.28
CA VAL A 55 5.12 -6.74 -3.13
C VAL A 55 5.79 -6.21 -1.87
N TRP A 56 5.01 -6.03 -0.81
CA TRP A 56 5.55 -5.64 0.49
C TRP A 56 6.10 -6.87 1.21
N HIS A 57 7.42 -6.90 1.44
CA HIS A 57 8.11 -7.99 2.14
C HIS A 57 9.30 -7.43 2.93
N GLY A 58 9.63 -8.03 4.08
CA GLY A 58 10.79 -7.63 4.88
C GLY A 58 10.82 -6.16 5.34
N GLY A 59 9.67 -5.46 5.34
CA GLY A 59 9.61 -4.03 5.68
C GLY A 59 9.90 -3.07 4.51
N GLY A 60 9.94 -3.57 3.27
CA GLY A 60 10.13 -2.78 2.06
C GLY A 60 9.25 -3.24 0.88
N TRP A 61 9.18 -2.41 -0.15
CA TRP A 61 8.58 -2.78 -1.43
C TRP A 61 9.64 -3.46 -2.30
N GLN A 62 9.36 -4.66 -2.76
CA GLN A 62 10.23 -5.46 -3.62
C GLN A 62 9.56 -5.67 -4.97
N ALA A 63 10.32 -5.57 -6.07
CA ALA A 63 9.81 -5.89 -7.40
C ALA A 63 9.37 -7.37 -7.45
N PRO A 64 8.36 -7.74 -8.26
CA PRO A 64 7.94 -9.13 -8.35
C PRO A 64 9.12 -10.00 -8.81
N GLY A 65 9.39 -11.07 -8.07
CA GLY A 65 10.51 -11.97 -8.36
C GLY A 65 11.87 -11.55 -7.78
N GLN A 66 11.96 -10.44 -7.04
CA GLN A 66 13.06 -10.23 -6.10
C GLN A 66 12.81 -11.14 -4.89
N THR A 67 13.30 -12.38 -4.96
CA THR A 67 13.50 -13.21 -3.76
C THR A 67 14.70 -12.64 -3.03
N ASP A 68 14.54 -12.27 -1.77
CA ASP A 68 15.65 -11.88 -0.92
C ASP A 68 16.71 -13.00 -0.93
N LEU A 69 17.89 -12.71 -1.49
CA LEU A 69 19.00 -13.68 -1.55
C LEU A 69 19.64 -13.92 -0.17
N PHE A 70 19.22 -13.15 0.84
CA PHE A 70 19.70 -13.20 2.22
C PHE A 70 18.55 -13.35 3.22
N ASP A 71 17.57 -14.21 2.93
CA ASP A 71 16.73 -14.80 3.97
C ASP A 71 17.64 -15.68 4.85
N VAL A 72 18.40 -15.02 5.73
CA VAL A 72 19.24 -15.67 6.72
C VAL A 72 18.26 -16.24 7.74
N SER A 73 17.81 -17.47 7.48
CA SER A 73 17.32 -18.35 8.52
C SER A 73 18.33 -18.29 9.67
N GLU A 74 18.00 -17.57 10.73
CA GLU A 74 18.73 -17.64 11.98
C GLU A 74 18.52 -19.06 12.50
N VAL A 75 19.45 -19.95 12.16
CA VAL A 75 19.56 -21.27 12.76
C VAL A 75 20.17 -21.05 14.14
N ALA A 76 19.31 -21.04 15.15
CA ALA A 76 19.69 -21.24 16.55
C ALA A 76 19.54 -22.72 16.91
#